data_AF-A0A524AJX4-F1
#
_entry.id   AF-A0A524AJX4-F1
#
_cell.length_a   1.000
_cell.length_b   1.000
_cell.length_c   1.000
_cell.angle_alpha   90.00
_cell.angle_beta   90.00
_cell.angle_gamma   90.00
#
_symmetry.space_group_name_H-M   'P 1'
#
loop_
_entity.id
_entity.type
_entity.pdbx_description
1 polymer ?
#
loop_
_entity_poly.entity_id
_entity_poly.type
_entity_poly.pdbx_seq_one_letter_code
_entity_poly.pdbx_strand_id
1 'polypeptide(L)'
;MRVVYTDHLKLRLRARRIPERMPERIYREAQERYYNHATFRHVAVMSVIYHRRRRKMMIAYDEFPDRVEIVTIHPIESRQISERVLAGRWTHE
;
A
#
# COMPACT_ATOMS: atom_id res chain seq x y z
N MET A 1 -3.83 -0.14 17.20
CA MET A 1 -4.24 0.79 16.12
C MET A 1 -5.43 0.21 15.38
N ARG A 2 -6.52 0.96 15.19
CA ARG A 2 -7.68 0.51 14.37
C ARG A 2 -7.39 0.76 12.89
N VAL A 3 -7.63 -0.20 12.00
CA VAL A 3 -7.50 0.01 10.54
C VAL A 3 -8.85 0.46 9.97
N VAL A 4 -8.84 1.53 9.19
CA VAL A 4 -10.01 2.13 8.54
C VAL A 4 -9.77 2.21 7.04
N TYR A 5 -10.79 1.84 6.25
CA TYR A 5 -10.74 1.90 4.80
C TYR A 5 -11.50 3.12 4.30
N THR A 6 -10.82 3.94 3.50
CA THR A 6 -11.46 5.06 2.79
C THR A 6 -12.43 4.55 1.72
N ASP A 7 -13.37 5.39 1.30
CA ASP A 7 -14.31 5.02 0.24
C ASP A 7 -13.61 4.80 -1.11
N HIS A 8 -12.52 5.52 -1.35
CA HIS A 8 -11.64 5.28 -2.50
C HIS A 8 -11.05 3.87 -2.50
N LEU A 9 -10.54 3.42 -1.35
CA LEU A 9 -10.03 2.06 -1.21
C LEU A 9 -11.15 1.03 -1.44
N LYS A 10 -12.30 1.19 -0.78
CA LYS A 10 -13.44 0.27 -0.93
C LYS A 10 -13.87 0.14 -2.39
N LEU A 11 -13.94 1.25 -3.13
CA LEU A 11 -14.25 1.24 -4.56
C LEU A 11 -13.22 0.44 -5.35
N ARG A 12 -11.91 0.66 -5.11
CA ARG A 12 -10.84 -0.08 -5.80
C ARG A 12 -10.87 -1.58 -5.49
N LEU A 13 -11.13 -1.96 -4.24
CA LEU A 13 -11.21 -3.36 -3.84
C LEU A 13 -12.27 -4.10 -4.64
N ARG A 14 -13.48 -3.51 -4.73
CA ARG A 14 -14.60 -4.05 -5.51
C ARG A 14 -14.27 -4.12 -7.00
N ALA A 15 -13.85 -3.00 -7.58
CA ALA A 15 -13.57 -2.89 -9.02
C ALA A 15 -12.47 -3.85 -9.50
N ARG A 16 -11.46 -4.10 -8.65
CA ARG A 16 -10.30 -4.93 -8.98
C ARG A 16 -10.35 -6.33 -8.39
N ARG A 17 -11.47 -6.71 -7.76
CA ARG A 17 -11.67 -8.01 -7.09
C ARG A 17 -10.52 -8.35 -6.14
N ILE A 18 -10.06 -7.35 -5.38
CA ILE A 18 -9.01 -7.53 -4.38
C ILE A 18 -9.66 -7.97 -3.07
N PRO A 19 -9.17 -9.03 -2.40
CA PRO A 19 -9.71 -9.47 -1.13
C PRO A 19 -9.70 -8.36 -0.08
N GLU A 20 -10.81 -8.19 0.64
CA GLU A 20 -11.00 -7.09 1.59
C GLU A 20 -9.98 -7.08 2.73
N ARG A 21 -9.49 -8.25 3.15
CA ARG A 21 -8.45 -8.35 4.19
C ARG A 21 -7.03 -8.08 3.70
N MET A 22 -6.81 -7.99 2.38
CA MET A 22 -5.48 -7.83 1.80
C MET A 22 -4.79 -6.51 2.19
N PRO A 23 -5.44 -5.34 2.15
CA PRO A 23 -4.81 -4.08 2.55
C PRO A 23 -4.34 -4.09 4.01
N GLU A 24 -5.20 -4.50 4.95
CA GLU A 24 -4.82 -4.62 6.36
C GLU A 24 -3.68 -5.61 6.56
N ARG A 25 -3.68 -6.73 5.84
CA ARG A 25 -2.57 -7.69 5.88
C ARG A 25 -1.26 -7.06 5.42
N ILE A 26 -1.27 -6.32 4.32
CA ILE A 26 -0.09 -5.57 3.83
C ILE A 26 0.35 -4.57 4.90
N TYR A 27 -0.58 -3.80 5.50
CA TYR A 27 -0.25 -2.84 6.54
C TYR A 27 0.44 -3.48 7.74
N ARG A 28 0.00 -4.66 8.19
CA ARG A 28 0.54 -5.32 9.37
C ARG A 28 1.84 -6.10 9.11
N GLU A 29 1.98 -6.70 7.94
CA GLU A 29 3.03 -7.72 7.67
C GLU A 29 4.12 -7.26 6.70
N ALA A 30 3.93 -6.14 5.97
CA ALA A 30 4.92 -5.68 5.00
C ALA A 30 6.26 -5.32 5.68
N GLN A 31 7.34 -5.82 5.09
CA GLN A 31 8.72 -5.49 5.46
C GLN A 31 9.29 -4.33 4.65
N GLU A 32 8.78 -4.09 3.44
CA GLU A 32 9.20 -2.98 2.60
C GLU A 32 8.29 -1.77 2.87
N ARG A 33 8.85 -0.72 3.48
CA ARG A 33 8.14 0.52 3.80
C ARG A 33 8.87 1.74 3.27
N TYR A 34 8.08 2.75 2.91
CA TYR A 34 8.57 3.98 2.32
C TYR A 34 7.68 5.16 2.67
N TYR A 35 8.28 6.34 2.78
CA TYR A 35 7.55 7.59 2.81
C TYR A 35 7.52 8.22 1.41
N ASN A 36 6.33 8.56 0.92
CA ASN A 36 6.12 9.17 -0.39
C ASN A 36 5.98 10.69 -0.28
N HIS A 37 7.05 11.41 -0.61
CA HIS A 37 7.15 12.88 -0.52
C HIS A 37 6.20 13.63 -1.46
N ALA A 38 5.77 13.00 -2.56
CA ALA A 38 4.83 13.65 -3.49
C ALA A 38 3.39 13.68 -2.97
N THR A 39 3.04 12.79 -2.04
CA THR A 39 1.68 12.73 -1.48
C THR A 39 1.64 12.92 0.03
N PHE A 40 2.81 13.01 0.68
CA PHE A 40 3.01 13.04 2.13
C PHE A 40 2.30 11.88 2.82
N ARG A 41 2.53 10.65 2.32
CA ARG A 41 1.91 9.42 2.86
C ARG A 41 2.92 8.32 3.04
N HIS A 42 2.66 7.46 4.01
CA HIS A 42 3.35 6.20 4.17
C HIS A 42 2.92 5.21 3.09
N VAL A 43 3.84 4.31 2.75
CA VAL A 43 3.65 3.26 1.76
C VAL A 43 4.20 1.96 2.31
N ALA A 44 3.39 0.91 2.25
CA ALA A 44 3.82 -0.45 2.56
C ALA A 44 3.69 -1.33 1.31
N VAL A 45 4.71 -2.16 1.06
CA VAL A 45 4.78 -3.06 -0.10
C VAL A 45 4.96 -4.49 0.37
N MET A 46 4.17 -5.42 -0.18
CA MET A 46 4.28 -6.84 0.12
C MET A 46 4.02 -7.70 -1.11
N SER A 47 4.76 -8.80 -1.23
CA SER A 47 4.47 -9.83 -2.23
C SER A 47 3.29 -10.69 -1.77
N VAL A 48 2.25 -10.78 -2.59
CA VAL A 48 1.04 -11.57 -2.32
C VAL A 48 0.61 -12.36 -3.55
N ILE A 49 -0.25 -13.36 -3.37
CA ILE A 49 -0.94 -14.02 -4.48
C ILE A 49 -2.13 -13.14 -4.88
N TYR A 50 -2.08 -12.58 -6.09
CA TYR A 50 -3.15 -11.80 -6.69
C TYR A 50 -3.34 -12.22 -8.15
N HIS A 51 -4.58 -12.56 -8.51
CA HIS A 51 -4.91 -13.21 -9.80
C HIS A 51 -4.03 -14.43 -10.09
N ARG A 52 -3.91 -15.35 -9.11
CA ARG A 52 -3.15 -16.61 -9.21
C ARG A 52 -1.66 -16.45 -9.53
N ARG A 53 -1.10 -15.25 -9.36
CA ARG A 53 0.32 -14.96 -9.56
C ARG A 53 0.89 -14.23 -8.35
N ARG A 54 2.17 -14.47 -8.05
CA ARG A 54 2.90 -13.68 -7.06
C ARG A 54 3.12 -12.28 -7.62
N ARG A 55 2.64 -11.25 -6.92
CA ARG A 55 2.77 -9.84 -7.30
C ARG A 55 3.10 -9.01 -6.08
N LYS A 56 3.95 -7.98 -6.24
CA LYS A 56 4.07 -6.93 -5.23
C LYS A 56 2.82 -6.06 -5.29
N MET A 57 2.15 -5.92 -4.14
CA MET A 57 1.04 -5.01 -3.94
C MET A 57 1.50 -3.94 -2.97
N MET A 58 1.19 -2.69 -3.28
CA MET A 58 1.44 -1.56 -2.39
C MET A 58 0.14 -1.01 -1.83
N ILE A 59 0.18 -0.54 -0.60
CA ILE A 59 -0.84 0.33 -0.01
C ILE A 59 -0.26 1.70 0.34
N ALA A 60 -1.04 2.76 0.20
CA ALA A 60 -0.70 4.06 0.79
C ALA A 60 -1.66 4.32 1.93
N TYR A 61 -1.12 4.82 3.05
CA TYR A 61 -1.88 5.01 4.27
C TYR A 61 -1.40 6.24 5.05
N ASP A 62 -2.31 6.75 5.87
CA ASP A 62 -2.07 7.84 6.80
C ASP A 62 -2.18 7.28 8.23
N GLU A 63 -1.24 7.62 9.12
CA GLU A 63 -1.26 7.20 10.53
C GLU A 63 -1.75 8.35 11.43
N PHE A 64 -2.64 8.00 12.35
CA PHE A 64 -3.19 8.89 13.37
C PHE A 64 -3.01 8.24 14.75
N PRO A 65 -3.15 8.97 15.86
CA PRO A 65 -2.96 8.41 17.20
C PRO A 65 -3.83 7.19 17.53
N ASP A 66 -5.06 7.12 17.00
CA ASP A 66 -6.03 6.07 17.30
C ASP A 66 -6.25 5.07 16.14
N ARG A 67 -5.88 5.45 14.91
CA ARG A 67 -6.24 4.72 13.70
C ARG A 67 -5.22 4.87 12.57
N VAL A 68 -5.32 3.94 11.64
CA VAL A 68 -4.65 4.01 10.33
C VAL A 68 -5.71 4.06 9.27
N GLU A 69 -5.59 5.00 8.34
CA GLU A 69 -6.48 5.11 7.20
C GLU A 69 -5.76 4.62 5.94
N ILE A 70 -6.21 3.50 5.38
CA ILE A 70 -5.67 3.00 4.11
C ILE A 70 -6.43 3.66 2.96
N VAL A 71 -5.67 4.37 2.12
CA VAL A 71 -6.19 5.26 1.07
C VAL A 71 -6.34 4.53 -0.26
N THR A 72 -5.39 3.65 -0.60
CA THR A 72 -5.39 2.94 -1.88
C THR A 72 -4.59 1.65 -1.82
N ILE A 73 -4.86 0.75 -2.76
CA ILE A 73 -4.10 -0.47 -3.00
C ILE A 73 -3.94 -0.69 -4.51
N HIS A 74 -2.74 -1.07 -4.95
CA HIS A 74 -2.51 -1.48 -6.33
C HIS A 74 -1.24 -2.33 -6.50
N PRO A 75 -1.17 -3.15 -7.57
CA PRO A 75 0.09 -3.78 -7.95
C PRO A 75 1.17 -2.74 -8.24
N ILE A 76 2.42 -3.08 -7.94
CA ILE A 76 3.58 -2.27 -8.27
C ILE A 76 4.73 -3.19 -8.73
N GLU A 77 5.54 -2.72 -9.67
CA GLU A 77 6.73 -3.45 -10.11
C GLU A 77 7.97 -3.03 -9.30
N SER A 78 8.92 -3.94 -9.10
CA SER A 78 10.19 -3.61 -8.42
C SER A 78 10.92 -2.46 -9.11
N ARG A 79 10.91 -2.40 -10.45
CA ARG A 79 11.49 -1.29 -11.22
C ARG A 79 10.85 0.05 -10.86
N GLN A 80 9.52 0.11 -10.73
CA GLN A 80 8.82 1.34 -10.34
C GLN A 80 9.16 1.77 -8.90
N ILE A 81 9.38 0.82 -7.99
CA ILE A 81 9.84 1.12 -6.64
C ILE A 81 11.24 1.74 -6.72
N SER A 82 12.19 1.07 -7.39
CA SER A 82 13.56 1.55 -7.55
C SER A 82 13.63 2.94 -8.18
N GLU A 83 12.86 3.19 -9.25
CA GLU A 83 12.81 4.49 -9.91
C GLU A 83 12.29 5.59 -8.96
N ARG A 84 11.27 5.30 -8.16
CA ARG A 84 10.73 6.27 -7.19
C ARG A 84 11.71 6.56 -6.05
N VAL A 85 12.46 5.55 -5.62
CA VAL A 85 13.51 5.70 -4.59
C VAL A 85 14.69 6.50 -5.15
N LEU A 86 15.20 6.14 -6.34
CA LEU A 86 16.29 6.84 -7.00
C LEU A 86 15.96 8.31 -7.31
N ALA A 87 14.71 8.60 -7.68
CA ALA A 87 14.24 9.97 -7.91
C ALA A 87 13.98 10.76 -6.61
N GLY A 88 14.21 10.18 -5.42
CA GLY A 88 13.94 10.81 -4.12
C GLY A 88 12.45 11.00 -3.81
N ARG A 89 11.55 10.52 -4.67
CA ARG A 89 10.11 10.60 -4.44
C ARG A 89 9.69 9.72 -3.27
N TRP A 90 10.28 8.53 -3.15
CA TRP A 90 10.11 7.62 -2.03
C TRP A 90 11.41 7.53 -1.23
N THR A 91 11.33 7.55 0.09
CA THR A 91 12.47 7.26 0.98
C THR A 91 12.14 6.07 1.85
N HIS A 92 13.14 5.24 2.17
CA HIS A 92 12.94 4.11 3.09
C HIS A 92 12.54 4.61 4.48
N GLU A 93 11.63 3.88 5.12
CA GLU A 93 11.25 4.04 6.54
C GLU A 93 12.02 3.06 7.42
#